data_AF-A0A7H1MY62-F1
#
_entry.id   AF-A0A7H1MY62-F1
#
_cell.length_a   1.000
_cell.length_b   1.000
_cell.length_c   1.000
_cell.angle_alpha   90.00
_cell.angle_beta   90.00
_cell.angle_gamma   90.00
#
_symmetry.space_group_name_H-M   'P 1'
#
loop_
_entity.id
_entity.type
_entity.pdbx_description
1 polymer ?
#
loop_
_entity_poly.entity_id
_entity_poly.type
_entity_poly.pdbx_seq_one_letter_code
_entity_poly.pdbx_strand_id
1 'polypeptide(L)'
;MGWDEIANSVCPIARSLAVLGDRWTMLLIREFFLGTRRFDALQAQTGMSSHLLASRLKRLERAGIVERRQYQARPPRYEYRLTPKGLDLHGVVLALRAWGMRWSGLDPADEPAVALIHKTCGSAISDLSFHHDCGQVLLPQDILTTFGDAFSAERIARSTHTAKDAADAP
;
A
#
# COMPACT_ATOMS: atom_id res chain seq x y z
N MET A 1 -4.15 -14.63 -14.39
CA MET A 1 -3.62 -13.26 -14.59
C MET A 1 -2.18 -13.23 -14.14
N GLY A 2 -1.24 -13.08 -15.08
CA GLY A 2 0.18 -12.99 -14.74
C GLY A 2 0.53 -11.65 -14.09
N TRP A 3 1.63 -11.57 -13.34
CA TRP A 3 2.11 -10.32 -12.75
C TRP A 3 2.37 -9.23 -13.81
N ASP A 4 2.81 -9.63 -15.01
CA ASP A 4 3.02 -8.71 -16.14
C ASP A 4 1.71 -8.14 -16.70
N GLU A 5 0.62 -8.90 -16.63
CA GLU A 5 -0.70 -8.45 -17.07
C GLU A 5 -1.25 -7.36 -16.14
N ILE A 6 -1.03 -7.50 -14.83
CA ILE A 6 -1.40 -6.50 -13.82
C ILE A 6 -0.58 -5.22 -14.00
N ALA A 7 0.72 -5.35 -14.29
CA ALA A 7 1.62 -4.21 -14.48
C ALA A 7 1.30 -3.37 -15.74
N ASN A 8 0.76 -4.02 -16.78
CA ASN A 8 0.45 -3.40 -18.07
C ASN A 8 -1.01 -2.93 -18.21
N SER A 9 -1.86 -3.17 -17.20
CA SER A 9 -3.24 -2.66 -17.20
C SER A 9 -3.27 -1.13 -17.20
N VAL A 10 -4.26 -0.54 -17.87
CA VAL A 10 -4.53 0.90 -17.79
C VAL A 10 -5.11 1.32 -16.43
N CYS A 11 -5.54 0.35 -15.61
CA CYS A 11 -6.07 0.59 -14.27
C CYS A 11 -4.97 0.99 -13.28
N PRO A 12 -5.03 2.19 -12.66
CA PRO A 12 -4.03 2.61 -11.68
C PRO A 12 -3.94 1.71 -10.45
N ILE A 13 -5.05 1.10 -10.03
CA ILE A 13 -5.07 0.17 -8.89
C ILE A 13 -4.28 -1.09 -9.23
N ALA A 14 -4.51 -1.67 -10.42
CA ALA A 14 -3.76 -2.84 -10.88
C ALA A 14 -2.26 -2.54 -10.94
N ARG A 15 -1.85 -1.43 -11.56
CA ARG A 15 -0.44 -1.02 -11.63
C ARG A 15 0.18 -0.80 -10.26
N SER A 16 -0.60 -0.26 -9.32
CA SER A 16 -0.15 -0.09 -7.92
C SER A 16 0.08 -1.45 -7.25
N LEU A 17 -0.81 -2.42 -7.46
CA LEU A 17 -0.67 -3.78 -6.94
C LEU A 17 0.51 -4.54 -7.55
N ALA A 18 0.91 -4.26 -8.79
CA ALA A 18 2.16 -4.84 -9.34
C ALA A 18 3.40 -4.46 -8.52
N VAL A 19 3.36 -3.33 -7.80
CA VAL A 19 4.45 -2.86 -6.94
C VAL A 19 4.23 -3.23 -5.47
N LEU A 20 3.00 -3.03 -4.99
CA LEU A 20 2.64 -3.11 -3.57
C LEU A 20 2.03 -4.45 -3.15
N GLY A 21 1.55 -5.24 -4.11
CA GLY A 21 0.71 -6.42 -3.93
C GLY A 21 1.47 -7.63 -3.40
N ASP A 22 2.09 -7.52 -2.23
CA ASP A 22 2.51 -8.68 -1.48
C ASP A 22 2.38 -8.44 0.02
N ARG A 23 2.32 -9.55 0.78
CA ARG A 23 2.09 -9.55 2.23
C ARG A 23 3.07 -8.66 3.01
N TRP A 24 4.28 -8.45 2.50
CA TRP A 24 5.36 -7.82 3.25
C TRP A 24 5.53 -6.33 2.96
N THR A 25 5.15 -5.86 1.77
CA THR A 25 5.39 -4.47 1.38
C THR A 25 4.69 -3.50 2.31
N MET A 26 3.41 -3.71 2.63
CA MET A 26 2.70 -2.79 3.53
C MET A 26 3.24 -2.80 4.96
N LEU A 27 3.84 -3.90 5.42
CA LEU A 27 4.53 -3.94 6.71
C LEU A 27 5.81 -3.10 6.69
N LEU A 28 6.59 -3.12 5.59
CA LEU A 28 7.74 -2.24 5.43
C LEU A 28 7.33 -0.77 5.40
N ILE A 29 6.28 -0.44 4.64
CA ILE A 29 5.79 0.92 4.56
C ILE A 29 5.31 1.41 5.94
N ARG A 30 4.59 0.58 6.71
CA ARG A 30 4.25 0.86 8.11
C ARG A 30 5.49 1.20 8.93
N GLU A 31 6.52 0.35 8.88
CA GLU A 31 7.75 0.56 9.63
C GLU A 31 8.45 1.89 9.28
N PHE A 32 8.45 2.29 8.02
CA PHE A 32 9.01 3.58 7.62
C PHE A 32 8.25 4.76 8.25
N PHE A 33 6.91 4.69 8.32
CA PHE A 33 6.10 5.71 8.99
C PHE A 33 6.28 5.70 10.51
N LEU A 34 6.60 4.55 11.11
CA LEU A 34 7.00 4.44 12.52
C LEU A 34 8.45 4.90 12.77
N GLY A 35 9.20 5.26 11.72
CA GLY A 35 10.56 5.80 11.82
C GLY A 35 11.68 4.77 11.73
N THR A 36 11.36 3.49 11.50
CA THR A 36 12.35 2.43 11.31
C THR A 36 13.00 2.56 9.92
N ARG A 37 14.32 2.75 9.87
CA ARG A 37 15.05 3.01 8.60
C ARG A 37 16.25 2.11 8.34
N ARG A 38 16.71 1.36 9.34
CA ARG A 38 17.91 0.51 9.25
C ARG A 38 17.53 -0.92 8.92
N PHE A 39 18.34 -1.61 8.12
CA PHE A 39 18.06 -2.96 7.64
C PHE A 39 17.75 -3.95 8.77
N ASP A 40 18.63 -4.05 9.77
CA ASP A 40 18.47 -5.01 10.87
C ASP A 40 17.22 -4.74 11.70
N ALA A 41 16.88 -3.45 11.88
CA ALA A 41 15.66 -3.06 12.59
C ALA A 41 14.40 -3.39 11.77
N LEU A 42 14.42 -3.13 10.45
CA LEU A 42 13.33 -3.53 9.55
C LEU A 42 13.15 -5.06 9.56
N GLN A 43 14.26 -5.81 9.55
CA GLN A 43 14.23 -7.26 9.64
C GLN A 43 13.58 -7.71 10.95
N ALA A 44 14.00 -7.17 12.09
CA ALA A 44 13.45 -7.52 13.39
C ALA A 44 11.94 -7.22 13.48
N GLN A 45 11.50 -6.07 12.99
CA GLN A 45 10.08 -5.65 13.11
C GLN A 45 9.15 -6.33 12.10
N THR A 46 9.68 -6.79 10.97
CA THR A 46 8.87 -7.45 9.93
C THR A 46 8.96 -8.97 9.96
N GLY A 47 9.97 -9.54 10.63
CA GLY A 47 10.20 -10.99 10.66
C GLY A 47 10.67 -11.59 9.33
N MET A 48 11.05 -10.77 8.35
CA MET A 48 11.52 -11.25 7.05
C MET A 48 12.92 -11.87 7.14
N SER A 49 13.18 -12.88 6.32
CA SER A 49 14.57 -13.31 6.07
C SER A 49 15.37 -12.20 5.40
N SER A 50 16.69 -12.19 5.61
CA SER A 50 17.56 -11.13 5.06
C SER A 50 17.48 -11.09 3.54
N HIS A 51 17.38 -12.26 2.89
CA HIS A 51 17.24 -12.37 1.44
C HIS A 51 15.92 -11.74 0.95
N LEU A 52 14.80 -12.05 1.61
CA LEU A 52 13.49 -11.50 1.25
C LEU A 52 13.45 -9.99 1.46
N LEU A 53 13.94 -9.50 2.59
CA LEU A 53 13.99 -8.07 2.90
C LEU A 53 14.84 -7.31 1.87
N ALA A 54 16.02 -7.81 1.55
CA ALA A 54 16.90 -7.20 0.54
C ALA A 54 16.24 -7.15 -0.84
N SER A 55 15.58 -8.25 -1.25
CA SER A 55 14.83 -8.31 -2.51
C SER A 55 13.70 -7.29 -2.56
N ARG A 56 12.94 -7.15 -1.46
CA ARG A 56 11.84 -6.18 -1.35
C ARG A 56 12.33 -4.74 -1.37
N LEU A 57 13.34 -4.40 -0.58
CA LEU A 57 13.94 -3.05 -0.58
C LEU A 57 14.47 -2.68 -1.97
N LYS A 58 15.17 -3.59 -2.65
CA LYS A 58 15.64 -3.37 -4.02
C LYS A 58 14.50 -3.16 -5.02
N ARG A 59 13.33 -3.79 -4.81
CA ARG A 59 12.15 -3.58 -5.67
C ARG A 59 11.51 -2.21 -5.39
N LEU A 60 11.37 -1.83 -4.12
CA LEU A 60 10.85 -0.52 -3.73
C LEU A 60 11.76 0.62 -4.19
N GLU A 61 13.09 0.42 -4.17
CA GLU A 61 14.07 1.37 -4.68
C GLU A 61 13.95 1.52 -6.20
N ARG A 62 13.86 0.42 -6.95
CA ARG A 62 13.59 0.44 -8.39
C ARG A 62 12.25 1.11 -8.75
N ALA A 63 11.24 0.96 -7.89
CA ALA A 63 9.95 1.62 -8.06
C ALA A 63 9.95 3.10 -7.65
N GLY A 64 11.07 3.60 -7.09
CA GLY A 64 11.21 4.96 -6.59
C GLY A 64 10.38 5.26 -5.35
N ILE A 65 10.01 4.24 -4.57
CA ILE A 65 9.25 4.38 -3.31
C ILE A 65 10.19 4.66 -2.13
N VAL A 66 11.35 4.01 -2.13
CA VAL A 66 12.40 4.24 -1.15
C VAL A 66 13.70 4.61 -1.83
N GLU A 67 14.59 5.24 -1.08
CA GLU A 67 15.96 5.50 -1.50
C GLU A 67 16.92 5.06 -0.40
N ARG A 68 18.06 4.50 -0.79
CA ARG A 68 19.13 4.14 0.13
C ARG A 68 20.05 5.34 0.33
N ARG A 69 20.07 5.90 1.54
CA ARG A 69 20.92 7.04 1.89
C ARG A 69 22.04 6.64 2.83
N GLN A 70 23.24 7.11 2.54
CA GLN A 70 24.36 7.01 3.48
C GLN A 70 24.20 8.08 4.56
N TYR A 71 24.25 7.69 5.83
CA TYR A 71 24.19 8.63 6.96
C TYR A 71 25.50 8.71 7.75
N GLN A 72 26.44 7.79 7.50
CA GLN A 72 27.76 7.79 8.12
C GLN A 72 28.81 7.43 7.08
N ALA A 73 29.93 8.17 7.04
CA ALA A 73 31.01 7.95 6.08
C ALA A 73 32.02 6.88 6.52
N ARG A 74 32.32 6.79 7.82
CA ARG A 74 33.41 5.95 8.36
C ARG A 74 33.01 5.27 9.69
N PRO A 75 32.76 3.94 9.71
CA PRO A 75 32.51 3.08 8.54
C PRO A 75 31.24 3.53 7.78
N PRO A 76 31.11 3.24 6.48
CA PRO A 76 29.89 3.52 5.72
C PRO A 76 28.66 2.88 6.36
N ARG A 77 27.63 3.67 6.67
CA ARG A 77 26.34 3.16 7.13
C ARG A 77 25.21 3.75 6.32
N TYR A 78 24.22 2.90 6.04
CA TYR A 78 23.09 3.22 5.19
C TYR A 78 21.77 3.06 5.93
N GLU A 79 20.81 3.82 5.49
CA GLU A 79 19.41 3.72 5.87
C GLU A 79 18.53 3.84 4.63
N TYR A 80 17.27 3.45 4.77
CA TYR A 80 16.26 3.57 3.73
C TYR A 80 15.27 4.66 4.13
N ARG A 81 14.95 5.54 3.19
CA ARG A 81 13.97 6.62 3.40
C ARG A 81 12.88 6.55 2.34
N LEU A 82 11.66 6.89 2.71
CA LEU A 82 10.59 7.12 1.75
C LEU A 82 10.92 8.34 0.89
N THR A 83 10.70 8.21 -0.42
CA THR A 83 10.68 9.32 -1.37
C THR A 83 9.31 10.03 -1.30
N PRO A 84 9.07 11.14 -2.02
CA PRO A 84 7.72 11.70 -2.15
C PRO A 84 6.67 10.67 -2.58
N LYS A 85 6.99 9.84 -3.58
CA LYS A 85 6.12 8.74 -4.03
C LYS A 85 5.83 7.72 -2.92
N GLY A 86 6.79 7.45 -2.04
CA GLY A 86 6.59 6.58 -0.89
C GLY A 86 5.78 7.21 0.24
N LEU A 87 5.90 8.53 0.44
CA LEU A 87 5.13 9.26 1.44
C LEU A 87 3.63 9.29 1.10
N ASP A 88 3.26 9.32 -0.18
CA ASP A 88 1.86 9.24 -0.63
C ASP A 88 1.15 7.93 -0.23
N LEU A 89 1.91 6.89 0.14
CA LEU A 89 1.34 5.64 0.65
C LEU A 89 0.79 5.75 2.08
N HIS A 90 0.95 6.89 2.75
CA HIS A 90 0.43 7.09 4.10
C HIS A 90 -1.07 6.84 4.18
N GLY A 91 -1.84 7.37 3.24
CA GLY A 91 -3.29 7.16 3.17
C GLY A 91 -3.69 5.69 3.06
N VAL A 92 -2.90 4.89 2.32
CA VAL A 92 -3.12 3.45 2.16
C VAL A 92 -2.87 2.71 3.49
N VAL A 93 -1.80 3.05 4.21
CA VAL A 93 -1.50 2.48 5.53
C VAL A 93 -2.63 2.80 6.52
N LEU A 94 -3.10 4.05 6.53
CA LEU A 94 -4.17 4.48 7.43
C LEU A 94 -5.50 3.77 7.11
N ALA A 95 -5.84 3.64 5.82
CA ALA A 95 -7.05 2.93 5.40
C ALA A 95 -6.98 1.44 5.79
N LEU A 96 -5.82 0.81 5.61
CA LEU A 96 -5.60 -0.58 6.01
C LEU A 96 -5.71 -0.76 7.54
N ARG A 97 -5.15 0.16 8.33
CA ARG A 97 -5.29 0.18 9.79
C ARG A 97 -6.75 0.29 10.20
N ALA A 98 -7.49 1.26 9.64
CA ALA A 98 -8.90 1.49 9.97
C ALA A 98 -9.76 0.26 9.63
N TRP A 99 -9.51 -0.38 8.48
CA TRP A 99 -10.14 -1.65 8.14
C TRP A 99 -9.81 -2.75 9.15
N GLY A 100 -8.53 -2.88 9.53
CA GLY A 100 -8.07 -3.88 10.49
C GLY A 100 -8.72 -3.72 11.88
N MET A 101 -8.81 -2.48 12.36
CA MET A 101 -9.48 -2.17 13.63
C MET A 101 -10.95 -2.58 13.65
N ARG A 102 -11.65 -2.50 12.52
CA ARG A 102 -13.07 -2.85 12.44
C ARG A 102 -13.32 -4.34 12.25
N TRP A 103 -12.45 -5.03 11.51
CA TRP A 103 -12.80 -6.35 10.95
C TRP A 103 -11.82 -7.47 11.29
N SER A 104 -10.70 -7.20 11.95
CA SER A 104 -9.69 -8.23 12.27
C SER A 104 -9.89 -8.90 13.63
N GLY A 105 -11.09 -8.78 14.23
CA GLY A 105 -11.42 -9.41 15.51
C GLY A 105 -10.72 -8.78 16.73
N LEU A 106 -10.26 -7.53 16.61
CA LEU A 106 -9.77 -6.74 17.74
C LEU A 106 -10.95 -6.30 18.61
N ASP A 107 -10.78 -6.30 19.93
CA ASP A 107 -11.78 -5.76 20.84
C ASP A 107 -11.74 -4.22 20.78
N PRO A 108 -12.85 -3.53 20.50
CA PRO A 108 -12.91 -2.07 20.55
C PRO A 108 -12.56 -1.47 21.92
N ALA A 109 -12.64 -2.25 23.00
CA ALA A 109 -12.25 -1.83 24.34
C ALA A 109 -10.73 -1.90 24.59
N ASP A 110 -9.98 -2.63 23.75
CA ASP A 110 -8.53 -2.75 23.90
C ASP A 110 -7.79 -1.48 23.43
N GLU A 111 -6.64 -1.23 24.05
CA GLU A 111 -5.73 -0.19 23.58
C GLU A 111 -5.21 -0.52 22.17
N PRO A 112 -5.28 0.41 21.19
CA PRO A 112 -4.82 0.13 19.85
C PRO A 112 -3.30 -0.03 19.83
N ALA A 113 -2.81 -1.06 19.12
CA ALA A 113 -1.37 -1.30 18.94
C ALA A 113 -0.60 -0.07 18.40
N VAL A 114 -1.28 0.81 17.66
CA VAL A 114 -0.77 2.12 17.24
C VAL A 114 -1.88 3.16 17.40
N ALA A 115 -1.75 4.05 18.39
CA ALA A 115 -2.61 5.22 18.52
C ALA A 115 -2.17 6.33 17.56
N LEU A 116 -3.13 6.96 16.89
CA LEU A 116 -2.88 8.09 16.01
C LEU A 116 -3.38 9.35 16.71
N ILE A 117 -2.49 10.30 16.94
CA ILE A 117 -2.82 11.56 17.61
C ILE A 117 -2.55 12.72 16.64
N HIS A 118 -3.55 13.59 16.46
CA HIS A 118 -3.36 14.79 15.67
C HIS A 118 -2.42 15.73 16.44
N LYS A 119 -1.21 15.93 15.91
CA LYS A 119 -0.14 16.68 16.59
C LYS A 119 -0.54 18.08 17.04
N THR A 120 -1.40 18.76 16.29
CA THR A 120 -1.78 20.15 16.56
C THR A 120 -2.78 20.27 17.72
N CYS A 121 -3.76 19.36 17.82
CA CYS A 121 -4.82 19.46 18.85
C CYS A 121 -4.75 18.40 19.95
N GLY A 122 -3.87 17.39 19.82
CA GLY A 122 -3.71 16.31 20.79
C GLY A 122 -4.84 15.27 20.79
N SER A 123 -5.87 15.44 19.95
CA SER A 123 -6.99 14.51 19.87
C SER A 123 -6.62 13.23 19.12
N ALA A 124 -7.18 12.11 19.56
CA ALA A 124 -7.06 10.83 18.86
C ALA A 124 -7.78 10.87 17.51
N ILE A 125 -7.17 10.22 16.52
CA ILE A 125 -7.74 9.99 15.19
C ILE A 125 -8.32 8.57 15.21
N SER A 126 -9.63 8.49 15.43
CA SER A 126 -10.36 7.23 15.58
C SER A 126 -10.91 6.67 14.26
N ASP A 127 -11.22 7.54 13.29
CA ASP A 127 -11.73 7.12 11.98
C ASP A 127 -11.05 7.88 10.84
N LEU A 128 -10.99 7.22 9.68
CA LEU A 128 -10.47 7.79 8.45
C LEU A 128 -11.64 7.89 7.46
N SER A 129 -12.12 9.12 7.26
CA SER A 129 -13.16 9.45 6.30
C SER A 129 -12.60 10.33 5.19
N PHE A 130 -13.01 10.07 3.96
CA PHE A 130 -12.78 10.98 2.84
C PHE A 130 -13.92 11.96 2.76
N HIS A 131 -13.62 13.24 2.57
CA HIS A 131 -14.64 14.28 2.40
C HIS A 131 -14.58 14.82 0.97
N HIS A 132 -15.74 15.16 0.42
CA HIS A 132 -15.83 16.00 -0.78
C HIS A 132 -15.68 17.48 -0.39
N ASP A 133 -15.35 18.35 -1.34
CA ASP A 133 -15.18 19.80 -1.11
C ASP A 133 -16.43 20.49 -0.55
N CYS A 134 -17.60 19.86 -0.66
CA CYS A 134 -18.84 20.32 -0.03
C CYS A 134 -18.92 20.03 1.49
N GLY A 135 -17.90 19.38 2.07
CA GLY A 135 -17.81 19.01 3.48
C GLY A 135 -18.46 17.67 3.85
N GLN A 136 -19.23 17.05 2.94
CA GLN A 136 -19.85 15.74 3.18
C GLN A 136 -18.81 14.62 3.18
N VAL A 137 -19.02 13.62 4.04
CA VAL A 137 -18.29 12.36 3.98
C VAL A 137 -18.68 11.63 2.69
N LEU A 138 -17.69 11.15 1.96
CA LEU A 138 -17.88 10.43 0.71
C LEU A 138 -18.06 8.93 1.00
N LEU A 139 -19.27 8.42 0.81
CA LEU A 139 -19.54 6.98 0.91
C LEU A 139 -19.55 6.33 -0.49
N PRO A 140 -19.34 5.00 -0.60
CA PRO A 140 -19.35 4.33 -1.90
C PRO A 140 -20.62 4.55 -2.72
N GLN A 141 -21.78 4.65 -2.07
CA GLN A 141 -23.06 4.90 -2.75
C GLN A 141 -23.19 6.33 -3.31
N ASP A 142 -22.36 7.26 -2.84
CA ASP A 142 -22.37 8.66 -3.30
C ASP A 142 -21.46 8.86 -4.54
N ILE A 143 -20.80 7.79 -5.01
CA ILE A 143 -19.83 7.83 -6.10
C ILE A 143 -20.42 7.21 -7.37
N LEU A 144 -20.71 8.04 -8.38
CA LEU A 144 -20.92 7.56 -9.73
C LEU A 144 -19.56 7.28 -10.39
N THR A 145 -19.28 6.01 -10.69
CA THR A 145 -18.04 5.62 -11.38
C THR A 145 -18.27 5.52 -12.88
N THR A 146 -17.47 6.22 -13.67
CA THR A 146 -17.43 6.09 -15.13
C THR A 146 -16.09 5.49 -15.57
N PHE A 147 -16.07 4.83 -16.72
CA PHE A 147 -14.86 4.24 -17.29
C PHE A 147 -14.51 4.94 -18.60
N GLY A 148 -13.25 5.30 -18.77
CA GLY A 148 -12.74 5.74 -20.07
C GLY A 148 -12.63 4.58 -21.06
N ASP A 149 -12.65 4.89 -22.35
CA ASP A 149 -12.70 3.92 -23.45
C ASP A 149 -11.62 2.83 -23.34
N ALA A 150 -10.38 3.22 -23.01
CA ALA A 150 -9.27 2.28 -22.87
C ALA A 150 -9.52 1.24 -21.76
N PHE A 151 -10.06 1.65 -20.61
CA PHE A 151 -10.34 0.72 -19.53
C PHE A 151 -11.58 -0.13 -19.82
N SER A 152 -12.60 0.46 -20.47
CA SER A 152 -13.76 -0.28 -20.97
C SER A 152 -13.36 -1.38 -21.95
N ALA A 153 -12.52 -1.07 -22.95
CA ALA A 153 -12.00 -2.04 -23.91
C ALA A 153 -11.19 -3.16 -23.23
N GLU A 154 -10.30 -2.81 -22.29
CA GLU A 154 -9.52 -3.79 -21.52
C GLU A 154 -10.42 -4.75 -20.72
N ARG A 155 -11.51 -4.24 -20.13
CA ARG A 155 -12.50 -5.07 -19.42
C ARG A 155 -13.27 -5.99 -20.36
N ILE A 156 -13.70 -5.49 -21.51
CA ILE A 156 -14.40 -6.29 -22.53
C ILE A 156 -13.50 -7.43 -23.01
N ALA A 157 -12.25 -7.13 -23.39
CA ALA A 157 -11.30 -8.12 -23.88
C ALA A 157 -11.09 -9.29 -22.88
N ARG A 158 -11.01 -8.99 -21.57
CA ARG A 158 -10.94 -10.03 -20.53
C ARG A 158 -12.20 -10.88 -20.47
N SER A 159 -13.39 -10.26 -20.49
CA SER A 159 -14.66 -11.00 -20.43
C SER A 159 -14.86 -11.93 -21.62
N THR A 160 -14.42 -11.52 -22.81
CA THR A 160 -14.46 -12.37 -24.02
C THR A 160 -13.46 -13.52 -23.97
N HIS A 161 -12.31 -13.34 -23.30
CA HIS A 161 -11.32 -14.39 -23.11
C HIS A 161 -11.86 -15.49 -22.18
N THR A 162 -12.46 -15.08 -21.05
CA THR A 162 -13.08 -16.04 -20.10
C THR A 162 -14.25 -16.80 -20.73
N ALA A 163 -15.03 -16.17 -21.61
CA ALA A 163 -16.13 -16.83 -22.31
C ALA A 163 -15.65 -17.88 -23.34
N LYS A 164 -14.51 -17.64 -23.99
CA LYS A 164 -13.90 -18.59 -24.93
C LYS A 164 -13.27 -19.78 -24.20
N ASP A 165 -12.54 -19.53 -23.11
CA ASP A 165 -11.95 -20.58 -22.27
C ASP A 165 -13.01 -21.49 -21.63
N ALA A 166 -14.19 -20.97 -21.32
CA ALA A 166 -15.32 -21.74 -20.79
C ALA A 166 -16.05 -22.56 -21.88
N ALA A 167 -16.00 -22.13 -23.14
CA ALA A 167 -16.60 -22.85 -24.27
C ALA A 167 -15.73 -24.01 -24.78
N ASP A 168 -14.41 -23.90 -24.58
CA ASP A 168 -13.41 -24.93 -24.93
C ASP A 168 -13.08 -25.88 -23.75
N ALA A 169 -13.78 -25.77 -22.63
CA ALA A 169 -13.64 -26.67 -21.48
C ALA A 169 -14.33 -28.03 -21.76
N PRO A 170 -13.68 -29.18 -21.47
CA PRO A 170 -14.17 -30.52 -21.82
C PRO A 170 -15.41 -30.96 -21.04
#